data_AF-A0A1G7FWF6-F1
#
_entry.id   AF-A0A1G7FWF6-F1
#
_cell.length_a   1.000
_cell.length_b   1.000
_cell.length_c   1.000
_cell.angle_alpha   90.00
_cell.angle_beta   90.00
_cell.angle_gamma   90.00
#
_symmetry.space_group_name_H-M   'P 1'
#
loop_
_entity.id
_entity.type
_entity.pdbx_description
1 polymer ?
#
loop_
_entity_poly.entity_id
_entity_poly.type
_entity_poly.pdbx_seq_one_letter_code
_entity_poly.pdbx_strand_id
1 'polypeptide(L)'
;MTGLQDEAHAALVDLAGRIMLTHDIDSDHAMRLLSIDRAEAEDMIHLGRLWSPVGVVRAERLRLFINILIRLEWRLNHDSRAIRHAMNLPLDALGGAAPADRFGGSLEDLRELRSAIDTVAAPTIKWWRVGH
;
A
#
# COMPACT_ATOMS: atom_id res chain seq x y z
N MET A 1 20.04 -3.67 -21.47
CA MET A 1 18.78 -4.18 -20.87
C MET A 1 18.55 -3.71 -19.44
N THR A 2 19.57 -3.20 -18.73
CA THR A 2 19.45 -2.70 -17.35
C THR A 2 18.65 -1.39 -17.23
N GLY A 3 18.85 -0.43 -18.15
CA GLY A 3 18.18 0.87 -18.08
C GLY A 3 16.63 0.83 -18.07
N LEU A 4 16.02 -0.07 -18.85
CA LEU A 4 14.55 -0.23 -18.86
C LEU A 4 14.01 -0.84 -17.55
N GLN A 5 14.80 -1.69 -16.88
CA GLN A 5 14.41 -2.26 -15.58
C GLN A 5 14.51 -1.20 -14.48
N ASP A 6 15.54 -0.36 -14.55
CA ASP A 6 15.75 0.73 -13.59
C ASP A 6 14.63 1.79 -13.69
N GLU A 7 14.22 2.16 -14.91
CA GLU A 7 13.06 3.03 -15.15
C GLU A 7 11.75 2.42 -14.62
N ALA A 8 11.53 1.12 -14.87
CA ALA A 8 10.35 0.44 -14.37
C ALA A 8 10.31 0.37 -12.84
N HIS A 9 11.46 0.16 -12.18
CA HIS A 9 11.54 0.19 -10.72
C HIS A 9 11.33 1.60 -10.17
N ALA A 10 11.89 2.64 -10.81
CA ALA A 10 11.68 4.03 -10.41
C ALA A 10 10.20 4.42 -10.50
N ALA A 11 9.49 3.99 -11.54
CA ALA A 11 8.04 4.22 -11.68
C ALA A 11 7.23 3.57 -10.56
N LEU A 12 7.61 2.37 -10.11
CA LEU A 12 6.96 1.71 -8.97
C LEU A 12 7.18 2.48 -7.67
N VAL A 13 8.40 2.96 -7.43
CA VAL A 13 8.74 3.76 -6.25
C VAL A 13 7.94 5.07 -6.23
N ASP A 14 7.94 5.81 -7.35
CA ASP A 14 7.19 7.07 -7.48
C ASP A 14 5.69 6.85 -7.27
N LEU A 15 5.11 5.83 -7.90
CA LEU A 15 3.68 5.53 -7.75
C LEU A 15 3.31 5.16 -6.31
N ALA A 16 4.09 4.28 -5.67
CA ALA A 16 3.86 3.91 -4.28
C ALA A 16 3.96 5.13 -3.34
N GLY A 17 5.01 5.95 -3.52
CA GLY A 17 5.21 7.18 -2.76
C GLY A 17 4.03 8.17 -2.89
N ARG A 18 3.54 8.38 -4.12
CA ARG A 18 2.40 9.27 -4.38
C ARG A 18 1.10 8.81 -3.74
N ILE A 19 0.79 7.51 -3.78
CA ILE A 19 -0.43 6.99 -3.15
C ILE A 19 -0.32 7.13 -1.62
N MET A 20 0.85 6.80 -1.05
CA MET A 20 1.10 6.99 0.38
C MET A 20 0.96 8.45 0.79
N LEU A 21 1.55 9.38 0.04
CA LEU A 21 1.45 10.82 0.29
C LEU A 21 0.00 11.31 0.20
N THR A 22 -0.75 10.84 -0.82
CA THR A 22 -2.15 11.23 -1.05
C THR A 22 -3.06 10.83 0.12
N HIS A 23 -2.81 9.66 0.71
CA HIS A 23 -3.63 9.14 1.80
C HIS A 23 -3.04 9.36 3.19
N ASP A 24 -1.92 10.08 3.31
CA ASP A 24 -1.22 10.33 4.57
C ASP A 24 -0.84 9.01 5.29
N ILE A 25 -0.34 8.05 4.51
CA ILE A 25 0.11 6.74 5.02
C ILE A 25 1.52 6.89 5.60
N ASP A 26 1.67 6.52 6.87
CA ASP A 26 2.93 6.64 7.62
C ASP A 26 4.10 5.90 6.96
N SER A 27 5.30 6.50 7.04
CA SER A 27 6.56 5.94 6.57
C SER A 27 6.91 4.60 7.21
N ASP A 28 6.37 4.30 8.40
CA ASP A 28 6.49 2.98 9.04
C ASP A 28 6.04 1.83 8.13
N HIS A 29 5.04 2.04 7.25
CA HIS A 29 4.60 1.02 6.30
C HIS A 29 5.65 0.74 5.23
N ALA A 30 6.28 1.79 4.69
CA ALA A 30 7.35 1.65 3.70
C ALA A 30 8.60 1.05 4.32
N MET A 31 8.94 1.44 5.55
CA MET A 31 10.04 0.84 6.33
C MET A 31 9.87 -0.67 6.47
N ARG A 32 8.68 -1.12 6.93
CA ARG A 32 8.36 -2.55 7.07
C ARG A 32 8.35 -3.26 5.71
N LEU A 33 7.74 -2.63 4.70
CA LEU A 33 7.60 -3.20 3.37
C LEU A 33 8.96 -3.44 2.70
N LEU A 34 9.89 -2.49 2.77
CA LEU A 34 11.12 -2.51 1.97
C LEU A 34 12.38 -2.81 2.79
N SER A 35 12.24 -2.92 4.10
CA SER A 35 13.36 -3.03 5.05
C SER A 35 14.36 -1.90 4.81
N ILE A 36 13.85 -0.67 4.84
CA ILE A 36 14.60 0.58 4.69
C ILE A 36 14.46 1.42 5.97
N ASP A 37 15.36 2.37 6.15
CA ASP A 37 15.27 3.29 7.29
C ASP A 37 14.19 4.36 7.08
N ARG A 38 13.92 5.12 8.15
CA ARG A 38 12.90 6.17 8.16
C ARG A 38 13.19 7.30 7.17
N ALA A 39 14.45 7.73 7.06
CA ALA A 39 14.82 8.83 6.18
C ALA A 39 14.61 8.45 4.71
N GLU A 40 15.00 7.22 4.35
CA GLU A 40 14.78 6.70 3.00
C GLU A 40 13.28 6.47 2.71
N ALA A 41 12.49 6.04 3.70
CA ALA A 41 11.04 5.91 3.56
C ALA A 41 10.36 7.28 3.37
N GLU A 42 10.79 8.31 4.09
CA GLU A 42 10.32 9.69 3.92
C GLU A 42 10.70 10.25 2.55
N ASP A 43 11.94 10.03 2.10
CA ASP A 43 12.39 10.40 0.74
C ASP A 43 11.58 9.67 -0.34
N MET A 44 11.24 8.40 -0.16
CA MET A 44 10.36 7.66 -1.07
C MET A 44 8.99 8.32 -1.17
N ILE A 45 8.38 8.69 -0.04
CA ILE A 45 7.02 9.25 -0.02
C ILE A 45 7.00 10.67 -0.59
N HIS A 46 7.95 11.52 -0.21
CA HIS A 46 7.96 12.93 -0.59
C HIS A 46 8.62 13.22 -1.93
N LEU A 47 9.62 12.42 -2.32
CA LEU A 47 10.44 12.67 -3.50
C LEU A 47 10.34 11.56 -4.56
N GLY A 48 9.60 10.48 -4.30
CA GLY A 48 9.38 9.39 -5.26
C GLY A 48 10.66 8.61 -5.60
N ARG A 49 11.63 8.55 -4.67
CA ARG A 49 12.94 7.93 -4.91
C ARG A 49 13.44 7.11 -3.72
N LEU A 50 14.23 6.09 -4.00
CA LEU A 50 15.01 5.35 -3.02
C LEU A 50 16.51 5.57 -3.30
N TRP A 51 17.33 5.53 -2.26
CA TRP A 51 18.79 5.61 -2.40
C TRP A 51 19.39 4.22 -2.56
N SER A 52 18.76 3.25 -1.91
CA SER A 52 19.07 1.83 -1.97
C SER A 52 18.59 1.24 -3.29
N PRO A 53 19.34 0.29 -3.87
CA PRO A 53 18.86 -0.45 -5.02
C PRO A 53 17.60 -1.26 -4.65
N VAL A 54 16.62 -1.24 -5.55
CA VAL A 54 15.36 -1.97 -5.38
C VAL A 54 15.62 -3.48 -5.50
N GLY A 55 16.27 -3.91 -6.59
CA GLY A 55 16.44 -5.34 -6.88
C GLY A 55 15.10 -6.05 -7.10
N VAL A 56 15.16 -7.33 -7.48
CA VAL A 56 13.95 -8.08 -7.91
C VAL A 56 12.94 -8.25 -6.77
N VAL A 57 13.40 -8.52 -5.55
CA VAL A 57 12.50 -8.80 -4.42
C VAL A 57 11.74 -7.54 -3.99
N ARG A 58 12.41 -6.40 -3.80
CA ARG A 58 11.69 -5.16 -3.42
C ARG A 58 10.78 -4.67 -4.55
N ALA A 59 11.16 -4.89 -5.81
CA ALA A 59 10.30 -4.55 -6.95
C ALA A 59 8.99 -5.34 -6.92
N GLU A 60 9.04 -6.64 -6.62
CA GLU A 60 7.83 -7.46 -6.47
C GLU A 60 7.00 -7.05 -5.26
N ARG A 61 7.64 -6.71 -4.13
CA ARG A 61 6.94 -6.17 -2.95
C ARG A 61 6.21 -4.87 -3.27
N LEU A 62 6.86 -3.95 -4.00
CA LEU A 62 6.25 -2.70 -4.47
C LEU A 62 5.05 -2.98 -5.38
N ARG A 63 5.15 -3.92 -6.32
CA ARG A 63 4.02 -4.29 -7.20
C ARG A 63 2.81 -4.79 -6.42
N LEU A 64 3.04 -5.68 -5.44
CA LEU A 64 1.98 -6.18 -4.59
C LEU A 64 1.38 -5.07 -3.73
N PHE A 65 2.23 -4.24 -3.13
CA PHE A 65 1.81 -3.12 -2.30
C PHE A 65 0.97 -2.10 -3.07
N ILE A 66 1.41 -1.69 -4.26
CA ILE A 66 0.65 -0.79 -5.13
C ILE A 66 -0.71 -1.43 -5.49
N ASN A 67 -0.74 -2.73 -5.78
CA ASN A 67 -2.01 -3.40 -6.08
C ASN A 67 -2.97 -3.41 -4.88
N ILE A 68 -2.45 -3.63 -3.68
CA ILE A 68 -3.19 -3.54 -2.40
C ILE A 68 -3.76 -2.14 -2.21
N LEU A 69 -2.93 -1.10 -2.37
CA LEU A 69 -3.35 0.29 -2.20
C LEU A 69 -4.42 0.69 -3.21
N ILE A 70 -4.24 0.38 -4.50
CA ILE A 70 -5.22 0.68 -5.54
C ILE A 70 -6.55 -0.01 -5.23
N ARG A 71 -6.54 -1.27 -4.80
CA ARG A 71 -7.78 -1.98 -4.42
C ARG A 71 -8.48 -1.32 -3.23
N LEU A 72 -7.72 -0.90 -2.22
CA LEU A 72 -8.26 -0.14 -1.08
C LEU A 72 -8.87 1.19 -1.53
N GLU A 73 -8.20 1.92 -2.41
CA GLU A 73 -8.70 3.16 -2.99
C GLU A 73 -10.07 2.95 -3.66
N TRP A 74 -10.18 1.96 -4.55
CA TRP A 74 -11.46 1.64 -5.20
C TRP A 74 -12.53 1.21 -4.21
N ARG A 75 -12.17 0.34 -3.25
CA ARG A 75 -13.12 -0.24 -2.30
C ARG A 75 -13.66 0.79 -1.32
N LEU A 76 -12.83 1.75 -0.94
CA LEU A 76 -13.13 2.79 0.05
C LEU A 76 -13.41 4.15 -0.60
N ASN A 77 -13.63 4.19 -1.90
CA ASN A 77 -13.97 5.39 -2.66
C ASN A 77 -12.96 6.54 -2.45
N HIS A 78 -11.67 6.20 -2.43
CA HIS A 78 -10.53 7.10 -2.19
C HIS A 78 -10.60 7.89 -0.86
N ASP A 79 -11.41 7.45 0.11
CA ASP A 79 -11.46 8.08 1.43
C ASP A 79 -10.16 7.79 2.21
N SER A 80 -9.27 8.78 2.26
CA SER A 80 -7.97 8.67 2.94
C SER A 80 -8.11 8.25 4.40
N ARG A 81 -9.14 8.71 5.13
CA ARG A 81 -9.35 8.32 6.53
C ARG A 81 -9.75 6.85 6.63
N ALA A 82 -10.65 6.40 5.77
CA ALA A 82 -11.06 5.00 5.71
C ALA A 82 -9.89 4.09 5.33
N ILE A 83 -9.06 4.50 4.37
CA ILE A 83 -7.87 3.75 3.94
C ILE A 83 -6.87 3.61 5.08
N ARG A 84 -6.51 4.71 5.76
CA ARG A 84 -5.61 4.65 6.93
C ARG A 84 -6.16 3.77 8.05
N HIS A 85 -7.48 3.82 8.27
CA HIS A 85 -8.12 2.98 9.27
C HIS A 85 -8.10 1.50 8.88
N ALA A 86 -8.44 1.16 7.64
CA ALA A 86 -8.48 -0.21 7.14
C ALA A 86 -7.11 -0.92 7.25
N MET A 87 -6.02 -0.18 7.07
CA MET A 87 -4.65 -0.71 7.19
C MET A 87 -4.31 -1.24 8.59
N ASN A 88 -5.01 -0.74 9.61
CA ASN A 88 -4.80 -1.09 11.01
C ASN A 88 -5.95 -1.93 11.60
N LEU A 89 -6.99 -2.24 10.80
CA LEU A 89 -8.13 -3.00 11.25
C LEU A 89 -7.88 -4.50 11.03
N PRO A 90 -8.00 -5.34 12.07
CA PRO A 90 -8.00 -6.79 11.91
C PRO A 90 -8.96 -7.29 10.84
N LEU A 91 -8.48 -8.20 9.98
CA LEU A 91 -9.31 -8.88 8.99
C LEU A 91 -9.42 -10.36 9.32
N ASP A 92 -10.64 -10.89 9.33
CA ASP A 92 -10.90 -12.33 9.55
C ASP A 92 -10.18 -13.19 8.49
N ALA A 93 -10.14 -12.70 7.25
CA ALA A 93 -9.41 -13.34 6.14
C ALA A 93 -7.89 -13.44 6.36
N LEU A 94 -7.35 -12.69 7.32
CA LEU A 94 -5.94 -12.75 7.73
C LEU A 94 -5.75 -13.40 9.11
N GLY A 95 -6.75 -14.12 9.61
CA GLY A 95 -6.74 -14.71 10.94
C GLY A 95 -6.77 -13.68 12.07
N GLY A 96 -7.37 -12.51 11.82
CA GLY A 96 -7.42 -11.41 12.78
C GLY A 96 -6.17 -10.52 12.82
N ALA A 97 -5.21 -10.71 11.91
CA ALA A 97 -4.10 -9.77 11.74
C ALA A 97 -4.55 -8.51 10.99
N ALA A 98 -3.91 -7.37 11.26
CA ALA A 98 -4.11 -6.16 10.47
C ALA A 98 -3.28 -6.21 9.17
N PRO A 99 -3.73 -5.55 8.08
CA PRO A 99 -2.95 -5.44 6.85
C PRO A 99 -1.50 -4.97 7.06
N ALA A 100 -1.29 -3.96 7.90
CA ALA A 100 0.03 -3.39 8.16
C ALA A 100 1.03 -4.39 8.79
N ASP A 101 0.54 -5.43 9.47
CA ASP A 101 1.38 -6.47 10.08
C ASP A 101 2.01 -7.37 9.01
N ARG A 102 1.37 -7.51 7.84
CA ARG A 102 1.85 -8.36 6.75
C ARG A 102 2.94 -7.72 5.90
N PHE A 103 3.15 -6.41 6.01
CA PHE A 103 4.17 -5.71 5.23
C PHE A 103 5.60 -6.09 5.58
N GLY A 104 5.87 -6.51 6.82
CA GLY A 104 7.17 -7.06 7.21
C GLY A 104 7.36 -8.53 6.88
N GLY A 105 6.31 -9.21 6.40
CA GLY A 105 6.28 -10.64 6.16
C GLY A 105 6.97 -11.08 4.86
N SER A 106 6.76 -12.34 4.51
CA SER A 106 7.20 -12.94 3.25
C SER A 106 6.44 -12.37 2.05
N LEU A 107 6.88 -12.70 0.82
CA LEU A 107 6.09 -12.39 -0.38
C LEU A 107 4.73 -13.10 -0.39
N GLU A 108 4.63 -14.25 0.27
CA GLU A 108 3.37 -14.98 0.36
C GLU A 108 2.37 -14.28 1.27
N ASP A 109 2.83 -13.71 2.38
CA ASP A 109 2.00 -12.87 3.26
C ASP A 109 1.42 -11.66 2.50
N LEU A 110 2.20 -11.06 1.59
CA LEU A 110 1.72 -9.96 0.74
C LEU A 110 0.69 -10.43 -0.31
N ARG A 111 0.81 -11.66 -0.82
CA ARG A 111 -0.18 -12.24 -1.77
C ARG A 111 -1.47 -12.64 -1.06
N GLU A 112 -1.36 -13.20 0.14
CA GLU A 112 -2.48 -13.46 1.03
C GLU A 112 -3.21 -12.15 1.32
N LEU A 113 -2.48 -11.11 1.74
CA LEU A 113 -3.03 -9.78 1.97
C LEU A 113 -3.73 -9.23 0.72
N ARG A 114 -3.08 -9.27 -0.45
CA ARG A 114 -3.68 -8.82 -1.71
C ARG A 114 -5.03 -9.48 -1.99
N SER A 115 -5.17 -10.75 -1.64
CA SER A 115 -6.42 -11.51 -1.81
C SER A 115 -7.46 -11.15 -0.74
N ALA A 116 -7.01 -10.87 0.50
CA ALA A 116 -7.87 -10.48 1.61
C ALA A 116 -8.41 -9.05 1.51
N ILE A 117 -7.75 -8.12 0.80
CA ILE A 117 -8.23 -6.72 0.67
C ILE A 117 -9.65 -6.63 0.12
N ASP A 118 -10.07 -7.59 -0.72
CA ASP A 118 -11.42 -7.59 -1.28
C ASP A 118 -12.52 -7.81 -0.21
N THR A 119 -12.15 -8.33 0.98
CA THR A 119 -13.07 -8.52 2.11
C THR A 119 -13.24 -7.28 2.98
N VAL A 120 -12.47 -6.21 2.73
CA VAL A 120 -12.65 -4.94 3.45
C VAL A 120 -14.06 -4.42 3.17
N ALA A 121 -14.78 -4.08 4.24
CA ALA A 121 -16.14 -3.58 4.14
C ALA A 121 -16.15 -2.23 3.41
N ALA A 122 -16.85 -2.17 2.27
CA ALA A 122 -17.07 -0.90 1.60
C ALA A 122 -18.01 -0.03 2.44
N PRO A 123 -17.89 1.31 2.35
CA PRO A 123 -18.84 2.21 2.95
C PRO A 123 -20.25 1.89 2.42
N THR A 124 -21.17 1.55 3.33
CA THR A 124 -22.60 1.50 2.99
C THR A 124 -23.06 2.93 2.78
N ILE A 125 -23.08 3.39 1.53
CA ILE A 125 -23.68 4.68 1.18
C ILE A 125 -25.16 4.61 1.57
N LYS A 126 -25.53 5.24 2.68
CA LYS A 126 -26.93 5.59 2.92
C LYS A 126 -27.27 6.70 1.94
N TRP A 127 -27.93 6.34 0.84
CA TRP A 127 -28.62 7.30 0.00
C TRP A 127 -29.68 7.95 0.88
N TRP A 128 -29.40 9.13 1.43
CA TRP A 128 -30.45 9.98 1.95
C TRP A 128 -31.36 10.26 0.76
N ARG A 129 -32.59 9.74 0.82
CA ARG A 129 -33.64 10.11 -0.13
C ARG A 129 -33.64 11.63 -0.21
N VAL A 130 -33.36 12.17 -1.40
CA VAL A 130 -33.69 13.56 -1.72
C VAL A 130 -35.21 13.64 -1.58
N GLY A 131 -35.65 14.07 -0.41
CA GLY A 131 -37.05 14.21 -0.07
C GLY A 131 -37.61 15.40 -0.84
N HIS A 132 -38.56 15.06 -1.71
CA HIS A 132 -39.58 15.86 -2.39
C HIS A 132 -39.96 17.19 -1.73
#